data_AF-A0A442SYM1-F1
#
_entry.id   AF-A0A442SYM1-F1
#
_cell.length_a   1.000
_cell.length_b   1.000
_cell.length_c   1.000
_cell.angle_alpha   90.00
_cell.angle_beta   90.00
_cell.angle_gamma   90.00
#
_symmetry.space_group_name_H-M   'P 1'
#
loop_
_entity.id
_entity.type
_entity.pdbx_description
1 polymer ?
#
loop_
_entity_poly.entity_id
_entity_poly.type
_entity_poly.pdbx_seq_one_letter_code
_entity_poly.pdbx_strand_id
1 'polypeptide(L)' 'MEIVAAQTSDVTSAADCLADAFAGDPHMTFFFEGDPELVTEFFSILMVARLALGMPVLVLKSEGRILGAAMGYDTQ' A
#
# COMPACT_ATOMS: atom_id res chain seq x y z
N MET A 1 2.33 5.63 -17.84
CA MET A 1 1.95 4.73 -16.74
C MET A 1 2.89 3.55 -16.76
N GLU A 2 3.50 3.22 -15.62
CA GLU A 2 4.54 2.20 -15.50
C GLU A 2 4.36 1.43 -14.19
N ILE A 3 4.64 0.12 -14.20
CA ILE A 3 4.70 -0.72 -13.00
C ILE A 3 6.16 -0.90 -12.63
N VAL A 4 6.55 -0.46 -11.44
CA VAL A 4 7.93 -0.54 -10.95
C VAL A 4 7.99 -1.13 -9.55
N ALA A 5 9.15 -1.65 -9.15
CA ALA A 5 9.41 -2.00 -7.76
C ALA A 5 9.37 -0.73 -6.89
N ALA A 6 8.65 -0.80 -5.78
CA ALA A 6 8.51 0.33 -4.86
C ALA A 6 9.81 0.63 -4.12
N GLN A 7 9.98 1.89 -3.75
CA GLN A 7 11.05 2.38 -2.89
C GLN A 7 10.47 2.88 -1.57
N THR A 8 11.29 3.06 -0.53
CA THR A 8 10.84 3.63 0.75
C THR A 8 10.19 5.01 0.60
N SER A 9 10.63 5.80 -0.37
CA SER A 9 10.02 7.10 -0.69
C SER A 9 8.59 7.02 -1.23
N ASP A 10 8.16 5.83 -1.67
CA ASP A 10 6.82 5.61 -2.22
C ASP A 10 5.77 5.28 -1.15
N VAL A 11 6.20 4.96 0.07
CA VAL A 11 5.34 4.37 1.12
C VAL A 11 4.11 5.23 1.42
N THR A 12 4.29 6.53 1.71
CA THR A 12 3.17 7.40 2.07
C THR A 12 2.14 7.48 0.95
N SER A 13 2.57 7.83 -0.27
CA SER A 13 1.64 7.96 -1.40
C SER A 13 1.01 6.62 -1.83
N ALA A 14 1.69 5.49 -1.63
CA ALA A 14 1.13 4.17 -1.91
C ALA A 14 0.11 3.75 -0.83
N ALA A 15 0.39 4.05 0.44
CA ALA A 15 -0.52 3.77 1.54
C ALA A 15 -1.81 4.59 1.43
N ASP A 16 -1.72 5.89 1.11
CA ASP A 16 -2.88 6.74 0.84
C ASP A 16 -3.71 6.17 -0.32
N CYS A 17 -3.05 5.81 -1.42
CA CYS A 17 -3.70 5.21 -2.58
C CYS A 17 -4.41 3.88 -2.24
N LEU A 18 -3.83 3.06 -1.37
CA LEU A 18 -4.44 1.81 -0.93
C LEU A 18 -5.60 2.08 0.04
N ALA A 19 -5.46 3.00 0.99
CA ALA A 19 -6.55 3.36 1.89
C ALA A 19 -7.78 3.86 1.12
N ASP A 20 -7.57 4.72 0.11
CA ASP A 20 -8.62 5.18 -0.79
C ASP A 20 -9.28 4.03 -1.56
N ALA A 21 -8.49 3.09 -2.08
CA ALA A 21 -9.01 1.93 -2.82
C ALA A 21 -9.86 1.00 -1.94
N PHE A 22 -9.61 0.98 -0.63
CA PHE A 22 -10.30 0.14 0.34
C PHE A 22 -11.32 0.89 1.21
N ALA A 23 -11.59 2.19 0.95
CA ALA A 23 -12.48 3.01 1.78
C ALA A 23 -13.91 2.46 1.95
N GLY A 24 -14.37 1.63 1.01
CA GLY A 24 -15.67 0.95 1.07
C GLY A 24 -15.61 -0.54 1.41
N ASP A 25 -14.43 -1.07 1.76
CA ASP A 25 -14.27 -2.49 2.05
C ASP A 25 -14.88 -2.85 3.42
N PRO A 26 -15.79 -3.84 3.50
CA PRO A 26 -16.44 -4.21 4.76
C PRO A 26 -15.48 -4.76 5.81
N HIS A 27 -14.40 -5.44 5.40
CA HIS A 27 -13.41 -5.95 6.35
C HIS A 27 -12.58 -4.80 6.91
N MET A 28 -12.15 -3.85 6.09
CA MET A 28 -11.43 -2.66 6.59
C MET A 28 -12.30 -1.86 7.55
N THR A 29 -13.58 -1.67 7.22
CA THR A 29 -14.52 -1.00 8.13
C THR A 29 -14.67 -1.76 9.45
N PHE A 30 -14.75 -3.09 9.41
CA PHE A 30 -14.85 -3.92 10.61
C PHE A 30 -13.59 -3.88 11.47
N PHE A 31 -12.41 -4.01 10.86
CA PHE A 31 -11.13 -4.09 11.58
C PHE A 31 -10.65 -2.75 12.14
N PHE A 32 -11.00 -1.64 11.46
CA PHE A 32 -10.52 -0.30 11.81
C PHE A 32 -11.64 0.65 12.24
N GLU A 33 -12.83 0.13 12.52
CA GLU A 33 -14.00 0.90 12.98
C GLU A 33 -14.39 2.08 12.05
N GLY A 34 -14.01 1.99 10.77
CA GLY A 34 -14.22 3.05 9.79
C GLY A 34 -13.25 4.23 9.90
N ASP A 35 -12.18 4.12 10.68
CA ASP A 35 -11.14 5.15 10.79
C ASP A 35 -10.17 5.06 9.59
N PRO A 36 -10.16 6.05 8.68
CA PRO A 36 -9.28 6.04 7.52
C PRO A 36 -7.80 6.21 7.88
N GLU A 37 -7.45 6.84 9.00
CA GLU A 37 -6.06 7.03 9.41
C GLU A 37 -5.42 5.70 9.79
N LEU A 38 -6.17 4.84 10.48
CA LEU A 38 -5.72 3.48 10.85
C LEU A 38 -5.52 2.58 9.62
N VAL A 39 -6.35 2.75 8.58
CA VAL A 39 -6.20 2.01 7.31
C VAL A 39 -4.90 2.44 6.61
N THR A 40 -4.62 3.74 6.53
CA THR A 40 -3.36 4.26 5.97
C THR A 40 -2.16 3.81 6.78
N GLU A 41 -2.22 3.84 8.11
CA GLU A 41 -1.17 3.34 8.99
C GLU A 41 -0.91 1.85 8.78
N PHE A 42 -1.97 1.04 8.70
CA PHE A 42 -1.88 -0.38 8.42
C PHE A 42 -1.12 -0.67 7.11
N PHE A 43 -1.51 -0.02 6.01
CA PHE A 43 -0.84 -0.22 4.73
C PHE A 43 0.60 0.30 4.73
N SER A 44 0.87 1.41 5.43
CA SER A 44 2.22 1.95 5.59
C SER A 44 3.14 0.96 6.31
N ILE A 45 2.70 0.43 7.46
CA ILE A 45 3.47 -0.56 8.24
C ILE A 45 3.70 -1.83 7.42
N LEU A 46 2.64 -2.35 6.78
CA LEU A 46 2.73 -3.54 5.96
C LEU A 46 3.76 -3.35 4.83
N MET A 47 3.71 -2.23 4.11
CA MET A 47 4.61 -1.95 3.00
C MET A 47 6.06 -1.76 3.46
N VAL A 48 6.30 -1.03 4.56
CA VAL A 48 7.65 -0.89 5.15
C VAL A 48 8.22 -2.25 5.53
N ALA A 49 7.41 -3.11 6.16
CA ALA A 49 7.85 -4.46 6.53
C ALA A 49 8.23 -5.28 5.29
N ARG A 50 7.45 -5.21 4.20
CA ARG A 50 7.77 -5.91 2.94
C ARG A 50 9.10 -5.45 2.36
N LEU A 51 9.30 -4.15 2.25
CA LEU A 51 10.53 -3.58 1.71
C LEU A 51 11.75 -4.00 2.55
N ALA A 52 11.63 -3.94 3.89
CA ALA A 52 12.70 -4.35 4.80
C ALA A 52 13.04 -5.85 4.70
N LEU A 53 12.05 -6.70 4.42
CA LEU A 53 12.22 -8.14 4.23
C LEU A 53 12.66 -8.52 2.81
N GLY A 54 12.84 -7.56 1.90
CA GLY A 54 13.13 -7.83 0.50
C GLY A 54 11.97 -8.51 -0.25
N MET A 55 10.74 -8.41 0.27
CA MET A 55 9.55 -8.98 -0.35
C MET A 55 9.03 -8.12 -1.51
N PRO A 56 8.32 -8.71 -2.50
CA PRO A 56 7.84 -7.96 -3.66
C PRO A 56 6.84 -6.87 -3.27
N VAL A 57 7.14 -5.62 -3.67
CA VAL A 57 6.19 -4.51 -3.64
C VAL A 57 6.26 -3.80 -4.98
N LEU A 58 5.13 -3.75 -5.69
CA LEU A 58 4.99 -3.09 -6.98
C LEU A 58 4.07 -1.88 -6.84
N VAL A 59 4.40 -0.80 -7.54
CA VAL A 59 3.58 0.41 -7.60
C VAL A 59 3.34 0.80 -9.06
N LEU A 60 2.12 1.26 -9.33
CA LEU A 60 1.72 1.84 -10.60
C LEU A 60 1.95 3.35 -10.56
N LYS A 61 2.91 3.86 -11.33
CA LYS A 61 3.24 5.28 -11.40
C LYS A 61 2.74 5.92 -12.69
N SER A 62 2.17 7.12 -12.58
CA SER A 62 1.84 7.96 -13.73
C SER A 62 1.98 9.43 -13.35
N GLU A 63 2.71 10.22 -14.15
CA GLU A 63 2.85 11.67 -13.96
C GLU A 63 3.28 12.08 -12.54
N GLY A 64 4.21 11.32 -11.94
CA GLY A 64 4.70 11.56 -10.58
C GLY A 64 3.75 11.14 -9.45
N ARG A 65 2.61 10.53 -9.78
CA ARG A 65 1.63 10.02 -8.81
C ARG A 65 1.63 8.50 -8.75
N ILE A 66 1.29 7.96 -7.58
CA ILE A 66 0.98 6.54 -7.41
C ILE A 66 -0.52 6.35 -7.61
N LEU A 67 -0.88 5.41 -8.50
CA LEU A 67 -2.27 5.11 -8.87
C LEU A 67 -2.70 3.70 -8.44
N GLY A 68 -1.79 2.95 -7.83
CA GLY A 68 -2.06 1.62 -7.32
C GLY A 68 -0.80 0.99 -6.76
N ALA A 69 -0.98 -0.01 -5.91
CA ALA A 69 0.10 -0.79 -5.34
C ALA A 69 -0.32 -2.25 -5.18
N ALA A 70 0.65 -3.16 -5.25
CA ALA A 70 0.47 -4.59 -4.98
C ALA A 70 1.64 -5.08 -4.12
N MET A 71 1.32 -5.80 -3.05
CA MET A 71 2.29 -6.39 -2.13
C MET A 71 2.21 -7.92 -2.21
N GLY A 72 3.34 -8.55 -2.50
CA GLY A 72 3.48 -9.99 -2.60
C GLY A 72 4.20 -10.60 -1.40
N TYR A 73 4.21 -11.93 -1.36
CA TYR A 73 5.06 -12.72 -0.47
C TYR A 73 6.11 -13.41 -1.32
N ASP A 74 7.35 -13.43 -0.83
CA ASP A 74 8.29 -14.46 -1.24
C ASP A 74 8.05 -15.69 -0.36
N THR A 75 7.89 -16.86 -0.97
CA THR A 75 7.54 -18.13 -0.30
C THR A 75 8.48 -19.26 -0.65
N GLN A 76 9.57 -18.95 -1.36
CA GLN A 76 10.64 -19.90 -1.67
C GLN A 76 11.44 -20.29 -0.43
#